data_AF-A0A928H7P3-F1
#
_entry.id   AF-A0A928H7P3-F1
#
_cell.length_a   1.000
_cell.length_b   1.000
_cell.length_c   1.000
_cell.angle_alpha   90.00
_cell.angle_beta   90.00
_cell.angle_gamma   90.00
#
_symmetry.space_group_name_H-M   'P 1'
#
loop_
_entity.id
_entity.type
_entity.pdbx_description
1 polymer ?
#
loop_
_entity_poly.entity_id
_entity_poly.type
_entity_poly.pdbx_seq_one_letter_code
_entity_poly.pdbx_strand_id
1 'polypeptide(L)' 'DRKGENEIDLLAENEIEGVCAVCEVKREKARIDMDAVKAKYDAFTKSSGKWKRARPKFIALSMDDM' A
#
# COMPACT_ATOMS: atom_id res chain seq x y z
N ASP A 1 -12.87 -3.34 -17.09
CA ASP A 1 -12.31 -2.07 -16.60
C ASP A 1 -12.41 -2.10 -15.08
N ARG A 2 -11.28 -2.20 -14.37
CA ARG A 2 -11.20 -2.31 -12.88
C ARG A 2 -10.27 -1.21 -12.34
N LYS A 3 -10.34 0.00 -12.91
CA LYS A 3 -9.51 1.13 -12.50
C LYS A 3 -9.77 1.42 -11.01
N GLY A 4 -8.72 1.32 -10.19
CA GLY A 4 -8.73 1.59 -8.75
C GLY A 4 -8.76 0.36 -7.84
N GLU A 5 -9.20 -0.83 -8.30
CA GLU A 5 -9.26 -2.01 -7.42
C GLU A 5 -7.87 -2.59 -7.11
N ASN A 6 -6.91 -2.47 -8.04
CA ASN A 6 -5.57 -3.02 -7.93
C ASN A 6 -4.48 -1.95 -7.79
N GLU A 7 -4.85 -0.69 -7.55
CA GLU A 7 -3.92 0.43 -7.47
C GLU A 7 -3.45 0.65 -6.03
N ILE A 8 -2.13 0.68 -5.84
CA ILE A 8 -1.50 1.11 -4.60
C ILE A 8 -0.99 2.53 -4.84
N ASP A 9 -1.47 3.49 -4.05
CA ASP A 9 -1.19 4.92 -4.27
C ASP A 9 0.31 5.25 -4.09
N LEU A 10 0.96 4.65 -3.09
CA LEU A 10 2.38 4.86 -2.82
C LEU A 10 3.05 3.57 -2.30
N LEU A 11 4.22 3.29 -2.86
CA LEU A 11 5.16 2.28 -2.40
C LEU A 11 6.54 2.93 -2.19
N ALA A 12 7.10 2.81 -1.00
CA ALA A 12 8.45 3.28 -0.69
C ALA A 12 9.27 2.18 0.00
N GLU A 13 10.47 1.91 -0.48
CA GLU A 13 11.38 0.90 0.11
C GLU A 13 12.52 1.61 0.82
N ASN A 14 12.77 1.20 2.06
CA ASN A 14 13.97 1.52 2.80
C ASN A 14 14.85 0.26 2.82
N GLU A 15 15.83 0.23 1.94
CA GLU A 15 16.75 -0.90 1.78
C GLU A 15 17.65 -1.10 3.00
N ILE A 16 17.98 -0.02 3.75
CA ILE A 16 18.83 -0.09 4.94
C ILE A 16 18.11 -0.85 6.06
N GLU A 17 16.82 -0.58 6.27
CA GLU A 17 16.01 -1.24 7.29
C GLU A 17 15.31 -2.52 6.81
N GLY A 18 15.35 -2.79 5.50
CA GLY A 18 14.64 -3.90 4.87
C GLY A 18 13.12 -3.80 5.04
N VAL A 19 12.57 -2.59 4.95
CA VAL A 19 11.13 -2.33 5.10
C VAL A 19 10.57 -1.64 3.87
N CYS A 20 9.31 -1.89 3.57
CA CYS A 20 8.56 -1.21 2.54
C CYS A 20 7.33 -0.54 3.18
N ALA A 21 7.15 0.76 2.97
CA ALA A 21 5.89 1.41 3.24
C ALA A 21 4.93 1.18 2.08
N VAL A 22 3.74 0.66 2.41
CA VAL A 22 2.61 0.50 1.50
C VAL A 22 1.55 1.48 1.98
N CYS A 23 1.25 2.50 1.19
CA CYS A 23 0.38 3.57 1.61
C CYS A 23 -0.79 3.77 0.63
N GLU A 24 -1.97 3.91 1.21
CA GLU A 24 -3.19 4.34 0.53
C GLU A 24 -3.57 5.73 1.03
N VAL A 25 -3.94 6.62 0.11
CA VAL A 25 -4.34 7.99 0.42
C VAL A 25 -5.82 8.16 0.10
N LYS A 26 -6.62 8.55 1.10
CA LYS A 26 -8.05 8.82 0.94
C LYS A 26 -8.38 10.22 1.41
N ARG A 27 -9.23 10.95 0.67
CA ARG A 27 -9.68 12.27 1.14
C ARG A 27 -10.36 12.20 2.51
N GLU A 28 -11.19 11.19 2.71
CA GLU A 28 -11.93 10.95 3.94
C GLU A 28 -11.36 9.71 4.65
N LYS A 29 -10.97 9.85 5.91
CA LYS A 29 -10.43 8.74 6.72
C LYS A 29 -11.38 7.54 6.81
N ALA A 30 -12.68 7.80 6.83
CA ALA A 30 -13.73 6.78 6.88
C ALA A 30 -13.76 5.85 5.65
N ARG A 31 -13.09 6.23 4.55
CA ARG A 31 -13.01 5.44 3.31
C ARG A 31 -11.75 4.57 3.25
N ILE A 32 -10.92 4.59 4.29
CA ILE A 32 -9.75 3.73 4.38
C ILE A 32 -10.20 2.31 4.74
N ASP A 33 -9.82 1.36 3.90
CA ASP A 33 -9.97 -0.06 4.14
C ASP A 33 -8.58 -0.70 4.13
N MET A 34 -8.04 -0.96 5.32
CA MET A 34 -6.69 -1.52 5.47
C MET A 34 -6.58 -2.96 4.99
N ASP A 35 -7.69 -3.71 4.97
CA ASP A 35 -7.67 -5.09 4.46
C ASP A 35 -7.66 -5.09 2.93
N ALA A 36 -8.33 -4.12 2.31
CA ALA A 36 -8.16 -3.86 0.87
C ALA A 36 -6.71 -3.50 0.52
N VAL A 37 -6.03 -2.65 1.30
CA VAL A 37 -4.61 -2.30 1.06
C VAL A 37 -3.71 -3.54 1.12
N LYS A 38 -3.90 -4.41 2.12
CA LYS A 38 -3.15 -5.69 2.22
C LYS A 38 -3.42 -6.59 1.02
N ALA A 39 -4.69 -6.76 0.64
CA ALA A 39 -5.07 -7.60 -0.50
C ALA A 39 -4.46 -7.11 -1.82
N LYS A 40 -4.43 -5.78 -2.03
CA LYS A 40 -3.76 -5.16 -3.19
C LYS A 40 -2.25 -5.43 -3.17
N TYR A 41 -1.61 -5.29 -2.02
CA TYR A 41 -0.18 -5.59 -1.89
C TYR A 41 0.15 -7.06 -2.14
N ASP A 42 -0.68 -7.99 -1.67
CA ASP A 42 -0.52 -9.41 -1.95
C ASP A 42 -0.68 -9.71 -3.45
N ALA A 43 -1.66 -9.10 -4.11
CA ALA A 43 -1.83 -9.22 -5.56
C ALA A 43 -0.63 -8.62 -6.33
N PHE A 44 -0.12 -7.46 -5.88
CA PHE A 44 1.04 -6.80 -6.46
C PHE A 44 2.32 -7.64 -6.32
N THR A 45 2.62 -8.16 -5.13
CA THR A 45 3.82 -8.98 -4.89
C THR A 45 3.76 -10.33 -5.59
N LYS A 46 2.56 -10.93 -5.68
CA LYS A 46 2.33 -12.18 -6.43
C LYS A 46 2.56 -11.98 -7.93
N SER A 47 2.09 -10.88 -8.50
CA SER A 47 2.19 -10.59 -9.94
C SER A 47 3.56 -10.06 -10.36
N SER A 48 4.16 -9.17 -9.57
CA SER A 48 5.43 -8.52 -9.92
C SER A 48 6.66 -9.34 -9.51
N GLY A 49 6.55 -10.20 -8.51
CA GLY A 49 7.70 -10.89 -7.91
C GLY A 49 8.64 -9.99 -7.10
N LYS A 50 8.39 -8.67 -7.07
CA LYS A 50 9.24 -7.67 -6.42
C LYS A 50 8.89 -7.52 -4.93
N TRP A 51 9.83 -6.95 -4.17
CA TRP A 51 9.63 -6.50 -2.78
C TRP A 51 9.31 -7.60 -1.76
N LYS A 52 9.48 -8.87 -2.14
CA LYS A 52 9.31 -10.05 -1.28
C LYS A 52 10.28 -10.12 -0.09
N ARG A 53 11.39 -9.37 -0.15
CA ARG A 53 12.43 -9.36 0.89
C ARG A 53 12.25 -8.22 1.90
N ALA A 54 11.51 -7.18 1.53
CA ALA A 54 11.21 -6.06 2.42
C ALA A 54 9.97 -6.39 3.26
N ARG A 55 10.01 -6.07 4.56
CA ARG A 55 8.84 -6.23 5.44
C ARG A 55 7.84 -5.09 5.17
N PRO A 56 6.58 -5.38 4.79
CA PRO A 56 5.60 -4.34 4.55
C PRO A 56 5.16 -3.67 5.85
N LYS A 57 5.07 -2.34 5.82
CA LYS A 57 4.38 -1.48 6.80
C LYS A 57 3.20 -0.86 6.08
N PHE A 58 2.00 -1.25 6.48
CA PHE A 58 0.77 -0.71 5.91
C PHE A 58 0.39 0.58 6.63
N ILE A 59 0.30 1.66 5.86
CA ILE A 59 -0.01 3.00 6.33
C ILE A 59 -1.21 3.50 5.50
N ALA A 60 -2.02 4.36 6.07
CA ALA A 60 -2.98 5.12 5.31
C ALA A 60 -2.96 6.57 5.75
N LEU A 61 -3.13 7.47 4.79
CA LEU A 61 -3.17 8.91 5.02
C LEU A 61 -4.49 9.46 4.51
N SER A 62 -4.94 10.51 5.17
CA SER A 62 -6.09 11.29 4.77
C SER A 62 -5.84 12.78 4.84
N MET A 63 -6.81 13.58 4.40
CA MET A 63 -6.74 15.04 4.56
C MET A 63 -6.61 15.44 6.04
N ASP A 64 -7.04 14.60 6.98
CA ASP A 64 -6.90 14.86 8.41
C ASP A 64 -5.46 14.63 8.91
N ASP A 65 -4.65 13.89 8.14
CA ASP A 65 -3.25 13.58 8.46
C ASP A 65 -2.26 14.53 7.76
N MET A 66 -2.77 15.52 7.00
CA MET A 66 -2.02 16.57 6.30
C MET A 66 -2.15 17.91 7.02
#